data_AF-A0A812QSP7-F1
#
_entry.id   AF-A0A812QSP7-F1
#
_cell.length_a   1.000
_cell.length_b   1.000
_cell.length_c   1.000
_cell.angle_alpha   90.00
_cell.angle_beta   90.00
_cell.angle_gamma   90.00
#
_symmetry.space_group_name_H-M   'P 1'
#
loop_
_entity.id
_entity.type
_entity.pdbx_description
1 polymer ?
#
loop_
_entity_poly.entity_id
_entity_poly.type
_entity_poly.pdbx_seq_one_letter_code
_entity_poly.pdbx_strand_id
1 'polypeptide(L)'
;MTAMIDGPVNVLSGGWRMRVSLAKALFLEPDLLLLDEPTNHLDLDAVLWLDEYLCDYPKTLLVVSHDADFLDSVCTDVLHLEERKLISYRGGYTEFKRGHAARVREREKEFKKQQEEKKAGKKQHPDELVEKIKDYVVKFRFIPPPSRGDDMGGISVRPRETV
;
A
#
# COMPACT_ATOMS: atom_id res chain seq x y z
N MET A 1 13.41 -21.63 25.43
CA MET A 1 13.07 -20.47 24.57
C MET A 1 14.20 -19.42 24.51
N THR A 2 15.00 -19.24 25.57
CA THR A 2 16.09 -18.24 25.63
C THR A 2 17.21 -18.44 24.61
N ALA A 3 17.51 -19.68 24.20
CA ALA A 3 18.63 -19.99 23.30
C ALA A 3 18.48 -19.46 21.84
N MET A 4 17.27 -19.10 21.40
CA MET A 4 17.06 -18.52 20.06
C MET A 4 17.26 -17.00 20.01
N ILE A 5 17.27 -16.33 21.16
CA ILE A 5 17.42 -14.87 21.23
C ILE A 5 18.89 -14.46 21.08
N ASP A 6 19.81 -15.27 21.62
CA ASP A 6 21.26 -14.99 21.62
C ASP A 6 22.04 -15.67 20.47
N GLY A 7 21.34 -16.38 19.58
CA GLY A 7 21.94 -17.13 18.47
C GLY A 7 22.29 -16.26 17.25
N PRO A 8 23.29 -16.63 16.43
CA PRO A 8 23.65 -15.87 15.25
C PRO A 8 22.52 -15.86 14.21
N VAL A 9 22.25 -14.71 13.59
CA VAL A 9 21.11 -14.50 12.67
C VAL A 9 21.14 -15.45 11.46
N ASN A 10 22.31 -15.99 11.11
CA ASN A 10 22.49 -16.94 10.02
C ASN A 10 21.84 -18.31 10.29
N VAL A 11 21.54 -18.69 11.54
CA VAL A 11 20.84 -19.94 11.86
C VAL A 11 19.32 -19.82 11.84
N LEU A 12 18.78 -18.60 11.70
CA LEU A 12 17.35 -18.38 11.62
C LEU A 12 16.78 -18.88 10.30
N SER A 13 15.61 -19.53 10.35
CA SER A 13 14.84 -19.89 9.16
C SER A 13 14.40 -18.63 8.41
N GLY A 14 14.02 -18.78 7.13
CA GLY A 14 13.58 -17.66 6.30
C GLY A 14 12.48 -16.81 6.94
N GLY A 15 11.49 -17.46 7.58
CA GLY A 15 10.41 -16.77 8.30
C GLY A 15 10.88 -15.98 9.51
N TRP A 16 11.81 -16.53 10.31
CA TRP A 16 12.39 -15.80 11.44
C TRP A 16 13.23 -14.60 11.00
N ARG A 17 13.95 -14.70 9.88
CA ARG A 17 14.69 -13.57 9.32
C ARG A 17 13.75 -12.45 8.88
N MET A 18 12.63 -12.78 8.25
CA MET A 18 11.61 -11.79 7.88
C MET A 18 11.01 -11.10 9.12
N ARG A 19 10.65 -11.87 10.16
CA ARG A 19 10.14 -11.31 11.43
C ARG A 19 11.15 -10.35 12.09
N VAL A 20 12.43 -10.70 12.10
CA VAL A 20 13.49 -9.82 12.62
C VAL A 20 13.64 -8.56 11.76
N SER A 21 13.55 -8.67 10.44
CA SER A 21 13.59 -7.50 9.54
C SER A 21 12.38 -6.58 9.73
N LEU A 22 11.18 -7.15 9.87
CA LEU A 22 9.97 -6.41 10.18
C LEU A 22 10.11 -5.70 11.53
N ALA A 23 10.51 -6.41 12.59
CA ALA A 23 10.73 -5.82 13.91
C ALA A 23 11.74 -4.65 13.87
N LYS A 24 12.82 -4.78 13.10
CA LYS A 24 13.79 -3.69 12.89
C LYS A 24 13.16 -2.49 12.19
N ALA A 25 12.40 -2.72 11.12
CA ALA A 25 11.74 -1.65 10.37
C ALA A 25 10.73 -0.89 11.24
N LEU A 26 9.94 -1.61 12.04
CA LEU A 26 8.97 -1.01 12.97
C LEU A 26 9.68 -0.24 14.09
N PHE A 27 10.76 -0.79 14.65
CA PHE A 27 11.54 -0.15 15.72
C PHE A 27 12.20 1.17 15.30
N LEU A 28 12.56 1.32 14.03
CA LEU A 28 13.16 2.55 13.50
C LEU A 28 12.15 3.71 13.37
N GLU A 29 10.85 3.43 13.43
CA GLU A 29 9.76 4.40 13.27
C GLU A 29 9.98 5.39 12.10
N PRO A 30 10.24 4.90 10.87
CA PRO A 30 10.54 5.77 9.74
C PRO A 30 9.35 6.65 9.35
N ASP A 31 9.62 7.83 8.78
CA ASP A 31 8.55 8.73 8.29
C ASP A 31 7.71 8.14 7.16
N LEU A 32 8.30 7.19 6.43
CA LEU A 32 7.67 6.37 5.42
C LEU A 32 8.02 4.90 5.66
N LEU A 33 7.03 4.10 6.02
CA LEU A 33 7.16 2.65 6.18
C LEU A 33 6.63 1.95 4.92
N LEU A 34 7.48 1.14 4.28
CA LEU A 34 7.12 0.35 3.10
C LEU A 34 7.08 -1.13 3.46
N LEU A 35 5.93 -1.77 3.26
CA LEU A 35 5.72 -3.18 3.57
C LEU A 35 5.22 -3.93 2.33
N ASP A 36 5.96 -4.96 1.94
CA ASP A 36 5.60 -5.86 0.84
C ASP A 36 5.23 -7.22 1.43
N GLU A 37 3.96 -7.58 1.32
CA GLU A 37 3.34 -8.79 1.86
C GLU A 37 3.70 -9.07 3.33
N PRO A 38 3.42 -8.14 4.25
CA PRO A 38 3.93 -8.21 5.62
C PRO A 38 3.32 -9.32 6.48
N THR A 39 2.15 -9.84 6.10
CA THR A 39 1.46 -10.95 6.80
C THR A 39 2.08 -12.31 6.45
N ASN A 40 2.90 -12.40 5.40
CA ASN A 40 3.54 -13.65 5.03
C ASN A 40 4.50 -14.12 6.11
N HIS A 41 4.50 -15.43 6.37
CA HIS A 41 5.34 -16.07 7.38
C HIS A 41 5.08 -15.62 8.84
N LEU A 42 3.99 -14.90 9.09
CA LEU A 42 3.46 -14.63 10.42
C LEU A 42 2.45 -15.71 10.83
N ASP A 43 2.34 -15.94 12.14
CA ASP A 43 1.23 -16.68 12.73
C ASP A 43 0.06 -15.72 12.96
N LEU A 44 -1.13 -16.26 13.23
CA LEU A 44 -2.35 -15.47 13.36
C LEU A 44 -2.21 -14.37 14.43
N ASP A 45 -1.63 -14.70 15.58
CA ASP A 45 -1.44 -13.74 16.68
C ASP A 45 -0.54 -12.58 16.26
N ALA A 46 0.55 -12.85 15.53
CA ALA A 46 1.42 -11.80 15.01
C ALA A 46 0.75 -10.97 13.91
N VAL A 47 -0.11 -11.56 13.07
CA VAL A 47 -0.89 -10.82 12.06
C VAL A 47 -1.86 -9.86 12.75
N LEU A 48 -2.61 -10.32 13.75
CA LEU A 48 -3.55 -9.48 14.49
C LEU A 48 -2.86 -8.32 15.21
N TRP A 49 -1.72 -8.61 15.87
CA TRP A 49 -0.91 -7.56 16.49
C TRP A 49 -0.41 -6.54 15.47
N LEU A 50 0.04 -7.01 14.30
CA LEU A 50 0.54 -6.13 13.25
C LEU A 50 -0.59 -5.26 12.67
N ASP A 51 -1.78 -5.83 12.48
CA ASP A 51 -2.96 -5.11 12.03
C ASP A 51 -3.30 -3.94 12.97
N GLU A 52 -3.42 -4.22 14.27
CA GLU A 52 -3.67 -3.21 15.31
C GLU A 52 -2.57 -2.14 15.34
N TYR A 53 -1.29 -2.57 15.31
CA TYR A 53 -0.15 -1.65 15.34
C TYR A 53 -0.15 -0.71 14.12
N LEU A 54 -0.45 -1.24 12.93
CA LEU A 54 -0.43 -0.44 11.70
C LEU A 54 -1.63 0.49 11.57
N CYS A 55 -2.79 0.14 12.14
CA CYS A 55 -3.96 1.03 12.22
C CYS A 55 -3.61 2.35 12.92
N ASP A 56 -2.84 2.24 14.02
CA ASP A 56 -2.43 3.39 14.84
C ASP A 56 -1.08 3.99 14.42
N TYR A 57 -0.49 3.52 13.32
CA TYR A 57 0.81 4.00 12.88
C TYR A 57 0.76 5.51 12.58
N PRO A 58 1.56 6.34 13.26
CA PRO A 58 1.38 7.79 13.28
C PRO A 58 1.96 8.49 12.04
N LYS A 59 2.58 7.74 11.11
CA LYS A 59 3.30 8.28 9.95
C LYS A 59 2.79 7.69 8.63
N THR A 60 3.51 7.95 7.54
CA THR A 60 3.10 7.47 6.22
C THR A 60 3.37 5.98 6.10
N LEU A 61 2.35 5.23 5.69
CA LEU A 61 2.41 3.80 5.48
C LEU A 61 2.12 3.49 4.01
N LEU A 62 3.00 2.71 3.38
CA LEU A 62 2.77 2.07 2.09
C LEU A 62 2.75 0.55 2.26
N VAL A 63 1.62 -0.08 1.94
CA VAL A 63 1.45 -1.53 2.05
C VAL A 63 1.06 -2.12 0.71
N VAL A 64 1.69 -3.23 0.37
CA VAL A 64 1.31 -4.14 -0.71
C VAL A 64 0.91 -5.46 -0.08
N SER A 65 -0.32 -5.92 -0.33
CA SER A 65 -0.77 -7.23 0.11
C SER A 65 -1.86 -7.77 -0.82
N HIS A 66 -2.02 -9.08 -0.82
CA HIS A 66 -3.15 -9.77 -1.42
C HIS A 66 -4.31 -10.05 -0.45
N ASP A 67 -4.14 -9.75 0.84
CA ASP A 67 -5.17 -9.92 1.88
C ASP A 67 -6.13 -8.72 1.88
N ALA A 68 -7.40 -8.97 1.51
CA ALA A 68 -8.42 -7.94 1.41
C ALA A 68 -8.83 -7.37 2.78
N ASP A 69 -8.92 -8.23 3.80
CA ASP A 69 -9.43 -7.84 5.12
C ASP A 69 -8.39 -6.99 5.84
N PHE A 70 -7.11 -7.39 5.78
CA PHE A 70 -5.97 -6.61 6.29
C PHE A 70 -5.81 -5.25 5.57
N LEU A 71 -6.08 -5.19 4.27
CA LEU A 71 -6.06 -3.93 3.53
C LEU A 71 -7.28 -3.05 3.86
N ASP A 72 -8.40 -3.61 4.27
CA ASP A 72 -9.58 -2.85 4.68
C ASP A 72 -9.43 -2.27 6.09
N SER A 73 -8.81 -2.99 7.02
CA SER A 73 -8.59 -2.55 8.41
C SER A 73 -7.58 -1.39 8.51
N VAL A 74 -6.37 -1.56 7.98
CA VAL A 74 -5.21 -0.71 8.31
C VAL A 74 -5.26 0.69 7.66
N CYS A 75 -6.13 0.88 6.68
CA CYS A 75 -5.61 1.39 5.43
C CYS A 75 -6.70 2.30 4.79
N THR A 76 -6.37 3.55 4.39
CA THR A 76 -7.38 4.59 4.09
C THR A 76 -7.62 4.93 2.61
N ASP A 77 -6.63 4.71 1.74
CA ASP A 77 -6.70 5.04 0.31
C ASP A 77 -5.97 3.96 -0.51
N VAL A 78 -6.45 3.63 -1.70
CA VAL A 78 -5.90 2.57 -2.56
C VAL A 78 -5.32 3.17 -3.83
N LEU A 79 -4.04 2.92 -4.14
CA LEU A 79 -3.49 3.16 -5.47
C LEU A 79 -3.53 1.85 -6.26
N HIS A 80 -4.25 1.87 -7.37
CA HIS A 80 -4.38 0.76 -8.28
C HIS A 80 -3.52 1.01 -9.53
N LEU A 81 -2.63 0.08 -9.85
CA LEU A 81 -1.82 0.13 -11.05
C LEU A 81 -2.52 -0.60 -12.20
N GLU A 82 -2.97 0.15 -13.21
CA GLU A 82 -3.66 -0.38 -14.39
C GLU A 82 -3.16 0.36 -15.64
N GLU A 83 -2.90 -0.35 -16.75
CA GLU A 83 -2.44 0.25 -18.01
C GLU A 83 -1.20 1.17 -17.85
N ARG A 84 -0.26 0.79 -16.98
CA ARG A 84 0.93 1.59 -16.60
C ARG A 84 0.59 2.95 -15.99
N LYS A 85 -0.61 3.11 -15.43
CA LYS A 85 -1.09 4.31 -14.73
C LYS A 85 -1.46 3.96 -13.30
N LEU A 86 -1.14 4.87 -12.38
CA LEU A 86 -1.61 4.80 -11.01
C LEU A 86 -2.92 5.57 -10.88
N ILE A 87 -3.94 4.91 -10.35
CA ILE A 87 -5.25 5.50 -10.07
C ILE A 87 -5.50 5.41 -8.58
N SER A 88 -5.74 6.56 -7.96
CA SER A 88 -6.08 6.65 -6.54
C SER A 88 -7.58 6.52 -6.29
N TYR A 89 -7.94 5.71 -5.32
CA TYR A 89 -9.28 5.55 -4.78
C TYR A 89 -9.27 5.90 -3.29
N ARG A 90 -10.24 6.69 -2.84
CA ARG A 90 -10.47 6.97 -1.42
C ARG A 90 -11.25 5.82 -0.79
N GLY A 91 -10.87 5.42 0.41
CA GLY A 91 -11.51 4.33 1.16
C GLY A 91 -10.68 3.04 1.21
N GLY A 92 -11.26 2.02 1.83
CA GLY A 92 -10.71 0.68 1.92
C GLY A 92 -10.57 -0.01 0.56
N TYR A 93 -10.02 -1.22 0.60
CA TYR A 93 -10.04 -2.15 -0.52
C TYR A 93 -11.46 -2.46 -1.01
N THR A 94 -12.45 -2.58 -0.12
CA THR A 94 -13.85 -2.80 -0.50
C THR A 94 -14.43 -1.63 -1.31
N GLU A 95 -14.22 -0.38 -0.88
CA GLU A 95 -14.61 0.81 -1.64
C GLU A 95 -13.91 0.87 -3.00
N PHE A 96 -12.61 0.56 -3.03
CA PHE A 96 -11.84 0.45 -4.26
C PHE A 96 -12.49 -0.54 -5.23
N LYS A 97 -12.77 -1.78 -4.81
CA LYS A 97 -13.37 -2.80 -5.69
C LYS A 97 -14.70 -2.34 -6.27
N ARG A 98 -15.54 -1.68 -5.47
CA ARG A 98 -16.80 -1.12 -5.93
C ARG A 98 -16.58 0.00 -6.97
N GLY A 99 -15.67 0.93 -6.68
CA GLY A 99 -15.36 2.04 -7.57
C GLY A 99 -14.72 1.58 -8.88
N HIS A 100 -13.79 0.62 -8.81
CA HIS A 100 -13.14 0.02 -9.96
C HIS A 100 -14.15 -0.72 -10.85
N ALA A 101 -15.02 -1.57 -10.27
CA ALA A 101 -16.05 -2.27 -11.03
C ALA A 101 -17.03 -1.32 -11.74
N ALA A 102 -17.39 -0.20 -11.11
CA ALA A 102 -18.22 0.82 -11.75
C ALA A 102 -17.50 1.45 -12.97
N ARG A 103 -16.22 1.81 -12.80
CA ARG A 103 -15.40 2.38 -13.86
C ARG A 103 -15.20 1.45 -15.05
N VAL A 104 -14.94 0.16 -14.79
CA VAL A 104 -14.78 -0.86 -15.84
C VAL A 104 -16.07 -0.98 -16.64
N ARG A 105 -17.23 -1.05 -15.98
CA ARG A 105 -18.53 -1.11 -16.65
C ARG A 105 -18.82 0.12 -17.51
N GLU A 106 -18.42 1.32 -17.07
CA GLU A 106 -18.57 2.54 -17.87
C GLU A 106 -17.68 2.50 -19.12
N ARG A 107 -16.41 2.12 -18.97
CA ARG A 107 -15.47 1.94 -20.10
C ARG A 107 -15.99 0.92 -21.11
N GLU A 108 -16.51 -0.21 -20.66
CA GLU A 108 -17.07 -1.25 -21.53
C GLU A 108 -18.29 -0.74 -22.31
N LYS A 109 -19.19 0.03 -21.67
CA LYS A 109 -20.35 0.63 -22.34
C LYS A 109 -19.93 1.65 -23.40
N GLU A 110 -18.99 2.52 -23.07
CA GLU A 110 -18.44 3.51 -24.00
C GLU A 110 -17.75 2.84 -25.18
N PHE A 111 -16.92 1.82 -24.92
CA PHE A 111 -16.23 1.06 -25.95
C PHE A 111 -17.22 0.34 -26.88
N LYS A 112 -18.29 -0.25 -26.33
CA LYS A 112 -19.35 -0.89 -27.11
C LYS A 112 -20.08 0.12 -27.99
N LYS A 113 -20.44 1.30 -27.45
CA LYS A 113 -21.07 2.38 -28.23
C LYS A 113 -20.16 2.84 -29.38
N GLN A 114 -18.88 3.06 -29.10
CA GLN A 114 -17.89 3.42 -30.13
C GLN A 114 -17.72 2.33 -31.19
N GLN A 115 -17.77 1.04 -30.79
CA GLN A 115 -17.72 -0.06 -31.75
C GLN A 115 -18.98 -0.11 -32.62
N GLU A 116 -20.16 0.12 -32.07
CA GLU A 116 -21.42 0.13 -32.82
C GLU A 116 -21.44 1.30 -33.83
N GLU A 117 -20.98 2.49 -33.42
CA GLU A 117 -20.79 3.66 -34.30
C GLU A 117 -19.76 3.37 -35.42
N LYS A 118 -18.63 2.74 -35.08
CA LYS A 118 -17.60 2.33 -36.08
C LYS A 118 -18.08 1.23 -37.03
N LYS A 119 -18.86 0.27 -36.54
CA LYS A 119 -19.48 -0.81 -37.34
C LYS A 119 -20.57 -0.26 -38.28
N ALA A 120 -21.31 0.77 -37.85
CA ALA A 120 -22.22 1.52 -38.72
C ALA A 120 -21.47 2.38 -39.77
N GLY A 121 -20.19 2.71 -39.52
CA GLY A 121 -19.36 3.56 -40.38
C GLY A 121 -18.50 2.85 -41.44
N LYS A 122 -17.89 1.68 -41.18
CA LYS A 122 -17.25 0.75 -42.15
C LYS A 122 -16.51 -0.39 -41.42
N LYS A 123 -16.59 -1.60 -41.98
CA LYS A 123 -15.86 -2.82 -41.58
C LYS A 123 -14.34 -2.61 -41.56
N GLN A 124 -13.66 -2.96 -40.46
CA GLN A 124 -12.36 -3.65 -40.46
C GLN A 124 -12.05 -4.28 -39.08
N HIS A 125 -11.23 -5.33 -39.14
CA HIS A 125 -11.09 -6.47 -38.20
C HIS A 125 -10.37 -6.14 -36.87
N PRO A 126 -10.44 -7.06 -35.88
CA PRO A 126 -10.04 -6.87 -34.50
C PRO A 126 -8.54 -7.14 -34.30
N ASP A 127 -7.97 -6.66 -33.20
CA ASP A 127 -6.82 -7.35 -32.62
C ASP A 127 -6.81 -7.25 -31.10
N GLU A 128 -6.36 -8.37 -30.56
CA GLU A 128 -6.28 -8.80 -29.17
C GLU A 128 -5.21 -8.05 -28.37
N LEU A 129 -5.40 -8.01 -27.05
CA LEU A 129 -4.42 -8.47 -26.05
C LEU A 129 -5.04 -8.28 -24.67
N VAL A 130 -5.70 -9.33 -24.17
CA VAL A 130 -6.00 -9.42 -22.73
C VAL A 130 -4.73 -9.91 -22.06
N GLU A 131 -3.78 -8.99 -21.84
CA GLU A 131 -2.66 -9.27 -20.94
C GLU A 131 -3.21 -9.48 -19.53
N LYS A 132 -2.87 -10.62 -18.92
CA LYS A 132 -3.12 -10.86 -17.50
C LYS A 132 -2.33 -9.84 -16.67
N ILE A 133 -2.96 -8.71 -16.39
CA ILE A 133 -2.48 -7.74 -15.42
C ILE A 133 -2.54 -8.44 -14.05
N LYS A 134 -1.38 -8.60 -13.42
CA LYS A 134 -1.34 -8.87 -11.98
C LYS A 134 -1.76 -7.57 -11.32
N ASP A 135 -2.91 -7.57 -10.65
CA ASP A 135 -3.39 -6.43 -9.88
C ASP A 135 -2.42 -6.18 -8.73
N TYR A 136 -1.56 -5.16 -8.88
CA TYR A 136 -0.75 -4.66 -7.78
C TYR A 136 -1.50 -3.49 -7.15
N VAL A 137 -1.98 -3.72 -5.93
CA VAL A 137 -2.56 -2.68 -5.09
C VAL A 137 -1.46 -2.11 -4.21
N VAL A 138 -1.23 -0.80 -4.35
CA VAL A 138 -0.24 -0.03 -3.61
C VAL A 138 -1.03 0.90 -2.70
N LYS A 139 -1.09 0.63 -1.41
CA LYS A 139 -1.93 1.40 -0.47
C LYS A 139 -1.15 2.51 0.19
N PHE A 140 -1.64 3.75 0.24
CA PHE A 140 -0.92 4.91 0.80
C PHE A 140 -1.76 5.68 1.82
N ARG A 141 -1.21 6.02 2.99
CA ARG A 141 -1.85 6.93 3.97
C ARG A 141 -1.11 8.28 4.00
N PHE A 142 -1.71 9.34 3.47
CA PHE A 142 -1.16 10.70 3.55
C PHE A 142 -1.64 11.38 4.84
N ILE A 143 -0.72 11.66 5.76
CA ILE A 143 -0.98 12.59 6.86
C ILE A 143 -0.58 13.98 6.36
N PRO A 144 -1.54 14.91 6.16
CA PRO A 144 -1.18 16.26 5.77
C PRO A 144 -0.29 16.88 6.87
N PRO A 145 0.79 17.59 6.52
CA PRO A 145 1.58 18.30 7.51
C PRO A 145 0.66 19.27 8.28
N PRO A 146 0.88 19.47 9.59
CA PRO A 146 0.11 20.44 10.35
C PRO A 146 0.21 21.80 9.64
N SER A 147 -0.93 22.45 9.48
CA SER A 147 -1.04 23.76 8.82
C SER A 147 0.00 24.71 9.42
N ARG A 148 0.79 25.34 8.54
CA ARG A 148 1.87 26.27 8.87
C ARG A 148 1.26 27.53 9.51
N GLY A 149 0.90 27.45 10.79
CA GLY A 149 0.15 28.50 11.49
C GLY A 149 0.29 28.49 13.02
N ASP A 150 0.47 27.33 13.67
CA ASP A 150 0.26 27.24 15.12
C ASP A 150 1.49 26.81 15.95
N ASP A 151 2.71 27.18 15.57
CA ASP A 151 3.88 27.03 16.45
C ASP A 151 5.00 28.04 16.12
N MET A 152 4.82 29.29 16.54
CA MET A 152 5.91 30.26 16.74
C MET A 152 6.35 30.21 18.21
N GLY A 153 6.82 29.04 18.65
CA GLY A 153 7.62 28.90 19.87
C GLY A 153 9.09 29.16 19.54
N GLY A 154 9.61 30.32 19.97
CA GLY A 154 10.94 30.82 19.60
C GLY A 154 12.09 29.85 19.86
N ILE A 155 12.82 29.48 18.81
CA ILE A 155 14.10 28.78 18.91
C ILE A 155 15.21 29.83 18.96
N SER A 156 15.72 30.07 20.17
CA SER A 156 16.98 30.77 20.41
C SER A 156 18.15 29.92 19.90
N VAL A 157 18.67 30.26 18.73
CA VAL A 157 19.85 29.62 18.13
C VAL A 157 21.10 30.09 18.89
N ARG A 158 21.73 29.19 19.68
CA ARG A 158 23.11 29.42 20.13
C ARG A 158 24.09 28.86 19.09
N PRO A 159 25.14 29.59 18.69
CA PRO A 159 26.12 29.09 17.73
C PRO A 159 27.02 28.03 18.38
N ARG A 160 27.26 26.93 17.67
CA ARG A 160 28.26 25.91 18.02
C ARG A 160 29.65 26.42 17.67
N GLU A 161 30.54 26.48 18.66
CA GLU A 161 31.98 26.62 18.45
C GLU A 161 32.55 25.29 17.94
N THR A 162 33.35 25.39 16.89
CA THR A 162 34.10 24.30 16.26
C THR A 162 35.39 24.06 17.05
N VAL A 163 35.67 22.81 17.42
CA VAL A 163 37.02 22.33 17.76
C VAL A 163 37.28 21.08 16.94
#